data_AF-A0A8S9UV90-F1
#
_entry.id   AF-A0A8S9UV90-F1
#
_cell.length_a   1.000
_cell.length_b   1.000
_cell.length_c   1.000
_cell.angle_alpha   90.00
_cell.angle_beta   90.00
_cell.angle_gamma   90.00
#
_symmetry.space_group_name_H-M   'P 1'
#
loop_
_entity.id
_entity.type
_entity.pdbx_description
1 polymer ?
#
loop_
_entity_poly.entity_id
_entity_poly.type
_entity_poly.pdbx_seq_one_letter_code
_entity_poly.pdbx_strand_id
1 'polypeptide(L)'
;MAMRLLRPLLLLGLLPAASCTSTSVQIRGVAPSDQTTYLSADFSCGIGGRATNLPTSRVNDDFCDCDDGQDEPGTAACSHLTNAKFHCENDGFFPGKIHTSRVHDGICDCCDGSDEEINGASPCTNTCAAAAAKHRNEAEQWLAVVKNGFEKRQATINGEITAYFDGAQQAETTTQKELAGLNLLKNRVAVHKDREELKEKKYRMEIARHKQAESPQNEETSKQQFSDAKEKETIEALDFEELDAVQVADGNVPVNSAEDERASEVLDSRRETLKSLIELPDGTRIPLADYLRMNHNKQPSTKKRAPRTAEEMRREDFLGPLLNGGTEGRKRIGLYALRTFGIVVSPVRALVELIVFAPRTLWSVLSTPEVAGSMIDKLPDLPYPSRSIWFRQLGGGSVYDGYSSAMWGARVVWDAPVYAYHYLFPTLDDELKLPVAESLRKVLREIDADIAKLEKEQSDKHEAAKLDYGPDRAYFALKDKCIEKRIEKYQYKFCAFGDVKQDHTKLGKWDGWAAGDESTDKVDHTKMRFSKGQRCYKGPERSVLVHLQCGKEDEILSVDEPSTCVYEMTISTALACTTKVLAQAQKDVAFWSRAH
;
A
#
# COMPACT_ATOMS: atom_id res chain seq x y z
N MET A 1 -60.52 65.22 -62.59
CA MET A 1 -61.19 65.42 -61.28
C MET A 1 -60.08 65.61 -60.26
N ALA A 2 -59.76 66.85 -59.86
CA ALA A 2 -60.43 67.63 -58.80
C ALA A 2 -60.43 66.85 -57.47
N MET A 3 -59.99 67.36 -56.31
CA MET A 3 -60.06 68.75 -55.85
C MET A 3 -59.11 68.99 -54.64
N ARG A 4 -58.64 70.24 -54.60
CA ARG A 4 -57.88 70.99 -53.57
C ARG A 4 -58.45 70.95 -52.14
N LEU A 5 -57.63 71.54 -51.24
CA LEU A 5 -57.91 72.32 -50.00
C LEU A 5 -57.32 71.61 -48.75
N LEU A 6 -56.64 72.23 -47.78
CA LEU A 6 -56.25 73.61 -47.47
C LEU A 6 -55.16 73.52 -46.36
N ARG A 7 -54.11 74.35 -46.43
CA ARG A 7 -53.20 74.65 -45.29
C ARG A 7 -53.91 75.60 -44.31
N PRO A 8 -53.53 75.59 -43.02
CA PRO A 8 -53.09 76.86 -42.44
C PRO A 8 -51.73 76.76 -41.72
N LEU A 9 -51.03 77.88 -41.79
CA LEU A 9 -49.80 78.21 -41.06
C LEU A 9 -50.01 78.07 -39.55
N LEU A 10 -48.99 77.54 -38.87
CA LEU A 10 -48.72 77.85 -37.47
C LEU A 10 -47.23 78.17 -37.34
N LEU A 11 -46.93 79.47 -37.24
CA LEU A 11 -45.65 79.97 -36.75
C LEU A 11 -45.54 79.58 -35.27
N LEU A 12 -44.60 78.72 -34.91
CA LEU A 12 -44.10 78.60 -33.54
C LEU A 12 -42.61 78.94 -33.56
N GLY A 13 -42.25 79.97 -32.80
CA GLY A 13 -40.90 80.54 -32.78
C GLY A 13 -39.85 79.53 -32.32
N LEU A 14 -38.67 79.60 -32.97
CA LEU A 14 -37.44 79.09 -32.38
C LEU A 14 -37.14 79.90 -31.11
N LEU A 15 -37.35 79.29 -29.94
CA LEU A 15 -36.50 79.60 -28.80
C LEU A 15 -35.26 78.71 -28.89
N PRO A 16 -34.04 79.26 -28.81
CA PRO A 16 -32.88 78.45 -28.50
C PRO A 16 -33.11 77.86 -27.10
N ALA A 17 -33.09 76.54 -26.99
CA ALA A 17 -32.92 75.90 -25.70
C ALA A 17 -31.55 76.35 -25.17
N ALA A 18 -31.57 77.30 -24.23
CA ALA A 18 -30.43 77.56 -23.39
C ALA A 18 -30.15 76.26 -22.65
N SER A 19 -29.12 75.54 -23.08
CA SER A 19 -28.47 74.54 -22.25
C SER A 19 -27.97 75.26 -21.01
N CYS A 20 -28.75 75.23 -19.93
CA CYS A 20 -28.23 75.54 -18.61
C CYS A 20 -27.18 74.47 -18.29
N THR A 21 -25.92 74.78 -18.53
CA THR A 21 -24.81 74.09 -17.86
C THR A 21 -24.92 74.41 -16.38
N SER A 22 -25.55 73.52 -15.61
CA SER A 22 -25.40 73.52 -14.16
C SER A 22 -23.97 73.11 -13.86
N THR A 23 -23.08 74.06 -13.60
CA THR A 23 -21.80 73.79 -12.93
C THR A 23 -22.11 73.29 -11.53
N SER A 24 -22.14 71.97 -11.34
CA SER A 24 -22.15 71.37 -10.01
C SER A 24 -20.81 71.69 -9.35
N VAL A 25 -20.83 72.45 -8.25
CA VAL A 25 -19.65 72.66 -7.41
C VAL A 25 -19.22 71.30 -6.85
N GLN A 26 -18.08 70.78 -7.28
CA GLN A 26 -17.47 69.56 -6.73
C GLN A 26 -16.41 69.93 -5.72
N ILE A 27 -16.37 69.21 -4.60
CA ILE A 27 -15.41 69.44 -3.53
C ILE A 27 -14.15 68.61 -3.83
N ARG A 28 -13.01 69.30 -3.91
CA ARG A 28 -11.72 68.69 -4.22
C ARG A 28 -11.31 67.68 -3.16
N GLY A 29 -10.72 66.56 -3.60
CA GLY A 29 -10.21 65.50 -2.73
C GLY A 29 -11.28 64.54 -2.16
N VAL A 30 -12.52 64.63 -2.63
CA VAL A 30 -13.65 63.80 -2.17
C VAL A 30 -14.14 62.87 -3.29
N ALA A 31 -14.42 61.61 -2.95
CA ALA A 31 -14.98 60.63 -3.90
C ALA A 31 -16.36 61.03 -4.41
N PRO A 32 -16.72 60.75 -5.68
CA PRO A 32 -18.03 61.11 -6.25
C PRO A 32 -19.24 60.64 -5.44
N SER A 33 -19.15 59.48 -4.77
CA SER A 33 -20.19 58.95 -3.87
C SER A 33 -20.39 59.79 -2.61
N ASP A 34 -19.34 60.46 -2.16
CA ASP A 34 -19.27 61.13 -0.86
C ASP A 34 -19.50 62.64 -1.02
N GLN A 35 -19.47 63.16 -2.26
CA GLN A 35 -19.71 64.57 -2.61
C GLN A 35 -20.99 65.13 -2.00
N THR A 36 -22.09 64.35 -1.99
CA THR A 36 -23.38 64.79 -1.46
C THR A 36 -23.35 65.06 0.04
N THR A 37 -22.45 64.42 0.78
CA THR A 37 -22.30 64.61 2.24
C THR A 37 -21.76 66.00 2.54
N TYR A 38 -20.80 66.46 1.75
CA TYR A 38 -20.15 67.76 1.93
C TYR A 38 -20.95 68.93 1.33
N LEU A 39 -21.76 68.66 0.30
CA LEU A 39 -22.64 69.63 -0.34
C LEU A 39 -23.99 69.82 0.39
N SER A 40 -24.24 69.02 1.44
CA SER A 40 -25.40 69.21 2.31
C SER A 40 -25.24 70.46 3.17
N ALA A 41 -26.35 71.12 3.54
CA ALA A 41 -26.34 72.38 4.28
C ALA A 41 -25.74 72.28 5.71
N ASP A 42 -25.47 71.07 6.19
CA ASP A 42 -24.96 70.76 7.52
C ASP A 42 -23.93 69.61 7.45
N PHE A 43 -22.73 69.86 6.90
CA PHE A 43 -21.61 68.92 7.05
C PHE A 43 -21.29 68.75 8.54
N SER A 44 -21.15 67.53 9.04
CA SER A 44 -20.91 67.28 10.46
C SER A 44 -19.66 66.44 10.68
N CYS A 45 -18.81 66.86 11.60
CA CYS A 45 -17.58 66.16 11.96
C CYS A 45 -17.33 66.22 13.49
N GLY A 46 -16.45 65.36 13.99
CA GLY A 46 -16.07 65.36 15.40
C GLY A 46 -15.08 66.48 15.73
N ILE A 47 -15.39 67.30 16.72
CA ILE A 47 -14.46 68.28 17.32
C ILE A 47 -14.40 68.01 18.83
N GLY A 48 -13.24 67.64 19.35
CA GLY A 48 -13.06 67.25 20.75
C GLY A 48 -13.96 66.08 21.18
N GLY A 49 -14.24 65.14 20.27
CA GLY A 49 -15.09 63.97 20.49
C GLY A 49 -16.60 64.22 20.42
N ARG A 50 -17.06 65.39 19.95
CA ARG A 50 -18.49 65.71 19.75
C ARG A 50 -18.77 66.02 18.28
N ALA A 51 -19.86 65.47 17.74
CA ALA A 51 -20.33 65.81 16.40
C ALA A 51 -20.86 67.25 16.37
N THR A 52 -20.22 68.09 15.55
CA THR A 52 -20.58 69.49 15.33
C THR A 52 -20.82 69.74 13.86
N ASN A 53 -21.85 70.53 13.53
CA ASN A 53 -22.13 70.94 12.16
C ASN A 53 -21.22 72.12 11.78
N LEU A 54 -20.45 71.97 10.70
CA LEU A 54 -19.60 72.99 10.13
C LEU A 54 -20.23 73.53 8.84
N PRO A 55 -20.17 74.85 8.60
CA PRO A 55 -20.58 75.41 7.32
C PRO A 55 -19.61 74.96 6.22
N THR A 56 -20.10 74.81 4.98
CA THR A 56 -19.29 74.41 3.81
C THR A 56 -18.08 75.33 3.56
N SER A 57 -18.07 76.56 4.10
CA SER A 57 -16.93 77.48 4.02
C SER A 57 -15.70 77.05 4.83
N ARG A 58 -15.86 76.10 5.77
CA ARG A 58 -14.77 75.50 6.56
C ARG A 58 -14.23 74.21 5.93
N VAL A 59 -14.73 73.84 4.75
CA VAL A 59 -14.23 72.67 4.03
C VAL A 59 -13.18 73.15 3.05
N ASN A 60 -11.97 72.58 3.11
CA ASN A 60 -10.82 73.00 2.32
C ASN A 60 -10.45 74.48 2.56
N ASP A 61 -10.40 74.94 3.82
CA ASP A 61 -10.05 76.32 4.19
C ASP A 61 -8.61 76.48 4.74
N ASP A 62 -7.79 75.44 4.53
CA ASP A 62 -6.40 75.32 4.99
C ASP A 62 -6.28 75.30 6.52
N PHE A 63 -7.33 74.91 7.24
CA PHE A 63 -7.33 74.80 8.69
C PHE A 63 -7.98 73.49 9.18
N CYS A 64 -7.24 72.71 9.95
CA CYS A 64 -7.75 71.45 10.50
C CYS A 64 -8.63 71.68 11.74
N ASP A 65 -9.93 71.80 11.52
CA ASP A 65 -11.00 71.89 12.50
C ASP A 65 -11.44 70.51 13.06
N CYS A 66 -11.48 69.45 12.24
CA CYS A 66 -12.04 68.15 12.65
C CYS A 66 -10.99 67.16 13.19
N ASP A 67 -11.37 66.39 14.22
CA ASP A 67 -10.53 65.35 14.84
C ASP A 67 -10.15 64.22 13.86
N ASP A 68 -11.01 63.93 12.87
CA ASP A 68 -10.80 62.91 11.83
C ASP A 68 -10.21 63.48 10.53
N GLY A 69 -10.08 64.81 10.42
CA GLY A 69 -9.56 65.51 9.24
C GLY A 69 -10.44 65.45 8.00
N GLN A 70 -11.75 65.24 8.17
CA GLN A 70 -12.71 65.18 7.06
C GLN A 70 -13.02 66.55 6.46
N ASP A 71 -12.80 67.64 7.19
CA ASP A 71 -12.90 69.03 6.75
C ASP A 71 -11.86 69.41 5.70
N GLU A 72 -10.70 68.76 5.67
CA GLU A 72 -9.60 69.09 4.76
C GLU A 72 -9.27 67.94 3.79
N PRO A 73 -10.24 67.46 2.98
CA PRO A 73 -10.00 66.37 2.04
C PRO A 73 -9.15 66.81 0.84
N GLY A 74 -9.09 68.11 0.55
CA GLY A 74 -8.48 68.74 -0.63
C GLY A 74 -7.23 69.57 -0.34
N THR A 75 -6.77 69.64 0.92
CA THR A 75 -5.57 70.36 1.36
C THR A 75 -4.70 69.50 2.28
N ALA A 76 -3.51 70.01 2.64
CA ALA A 76 -2.58 69.35 3.56
C ALA A 76 -2.76 69.76 5.05
N ALA A 77 -3.78 70.56 5.38
CA ALA A 77 -3.93 71.14 6.72
C ALA A 77 -4.11 70.08 7.83
N CYS A 78 -4.76 68.96 7.52
CA CYS A 78 -4.91 67.82 8.43
C CYS A 78 -3.82 66.74 8.31
N SER A 79 -2.63 67.07 7.76
CA SER A 79 -1.53 66.11 7.55
C SER A 79 -0.96 65.45 8.81
N HIS A 80 -1.26 65.96 10.00
CA HIS A 80 -0.86 65.35 11.26
C HIS A 80 -1.74 64.15 11.68
N LEU A 81 -2.88 63.95 11.00
CA LEU A 81 -3.84 62.87 11.27
C LEU A 81 -3.64 61.72 10.28
N THR A 82 -3.53 60.49 10.79
CA THR A 82 -3.32 59.29 9.95
C THR A 82 -4.52 58.91 9.08
N ASN A 83 -5.71 59.43 9.40
CA ASN A 83 -6.96 59.10 8.73
C ASN A 83 -7.31 60.08 7.61
N ALA A 84 -6.65 61.23 7.54
CA ALA A 84 -6.88 62.25 6.53
C ALA A 84 -6.36 61.76 5.17
N LYS A 85 -7.26 61.65 4.19
CA LYS A 85 -6.95 61.10 2.86
C LYS A 85 -7.57 61.96 1.78
N PHE A 86 -6.76 62.26 0.77
CA PHE A 86 -7.17 62.90 -0.48
C PHE A 86 -7.56 61.84 -1.50
N HIS A 87 -8.69 62.04 -2.18
CA HIS A 87 -9.15 61.18 -3.27
C HIS A 87 -8.65 61.68 -4.63
N CYS A 88 -7.86 60.85 -5.32
CA CYS A 88 -7.55 61.04 -6.73
C CYS A 88 -8.65 60.37 -7.56
N GLU A 89 -9.29 61.10 -8.47
CA GLU A 89 -10.30 60.54 -9.38
C GLU A 89 -9.62 59.66 -10.44
N ASN A 90 -8.44 60.06 -10.92
CA ASN A 90 -7.58 59.31 -11.84
C ASN A 90 -8.35 58.85 -13.09
N ASP A 91 -8.93 59.78 -13.84
CA ASP A 91 -9.75 59.45 -15.02
C ASP A 91 -9.00 58.53 -16.02
N GLY A 92 -9.66 57.44 -16.42
CA GLY A 92 -9.05 56.36 -17.21
C GLY A 92 -8.12 55.41 -16.45
N PHE A 93 -7.99 55.52 -15.13
CA PHE A 93 -7.25 54.61 -14.24
C PHE A 93 -8.02 54.37 -12.92
N PHE A 94 -7.46 53.59 -11.99
CA PHE A 94 -8.15 53.33 -10.71
C PHE A 94 -8.14 54.58 -9.82
N PRO A 95 -9.30 54.92 -9.19
CA PRO A 95 -9.33 55.98 -8.20
C PRO A 95 -8.43 55.63 -7.01
N GLY A 96 -7.63 56.59 -6.61
CA GLY A 96 -6.64 56.46 -5.53
C GLY A 96 -7.07 57.16 -4.26
N LYS A 97 -6.48 56.77 -3.14
CA LYS A 97 -6.48 57.59 -1.92
C LYS A 97 -5.04 57.76 -1.46
N ILE A 98 -4.60 59.00 -1.40
CA ILE A 98 -3.28 59.38 -0.88
C ILE A 98 -3.46 60.09 0.46
N HIS A 99 -2.40 60.14 1.26
CA HIS A 99 -2.45 60.88 2.53
C HIS A 99 -2.43 62.38 2.26
N THR A 100 -3.13 63.20 3.05
CA THR A 100 -3.21 64.67 2.84
C THR A 100 -1.84 65.37 2.91
N SER A 101 -0.85 64.77 3.58
CA SER A 101 0.54 65.27 3.57
C SER A 101 1.20 65.28 2.19
N ARG A 102 0.62 64.59 1.21
CA ARG A 102 1.09 64.48 -0.17
C ARG A 102 0.32 65.39 -1.14
N VAL A 103 -0.52 66.27 -0.59
CA VAL A 103 -1.23 67.28 -1.38
C VAL A 103 -0.38 68.53 -1.36
N HIS A 104 -0.03 69.05 -2.53
CA HIS A 104 0.83 70.24 -2.68
C HIS A 104 2.23 70.10 -2.06
N ASP A 105 2.80 68.89 -2.06
CA ASP A 105 4.16 68.63 -1.57
C ASP A 105 5.24 68.74 -2.67
N GLY A 106 4.81 68.99 -3.91
CA GLY A 106 5.67 69.11 -5.09
C GLY A 106 6.02 67.77 -5.75
N ILE A 107 5.42 66.67 -5.31
CA ILE A 107 5.57 65.33 -5.89
C ILE A 107 4.23 64.92 -6.51
N CYS A 108 4.25 64.45 -7.76
CA CYS A 108 3.06 63.94 -8.43
C CYS A 108 2.75 62.51 -7.96
N ASP A 109 1.88 62.35 -6.97
CA ASP A 109 1.37 61.09 -6.45
C ASP A 109 0.10 60.62 -7.18
N CYS A 110 -0.82 61.52 -7.51
CA CYS A 110 -1.99 61.19 -8.34
C CYS A 110 -1.58 61.14 -9.83
N CYS A 111 -2.09 60.16 -10.59
CA CYS A 111 -1.72 60.05 -12.00
C CYS A 111 -2.34 61.14 -12.86
N ASP A 112 -3.45 61.73 -12.42
CA ASP A 112 -4.14 62.84 -13.07
C ASP A 112 -3.53 64.21 -12.72
N GLY A 113 -2.66 64.25 -11.70
CA GLY A 113 -2.05 65.47 -11.17
C GLY A 113 -2.97 66.31 -10.30
N SER A 114 -4.10 65.76 -9.84
CA SER A 114 -5.11 66.45 -9.04
C SER A 114 -4.64 66.83 -7.63
N ASP A 115 -3.59 66.19 -7.13
CA ASP A 115 -2.88 66.46 -5.88
C ASP A 115 -2.10 67.78 -5.91
N GLU A 116 -1.45 68.08 -7.02
CA GLU A 116 -0.62 69.29 -7.19
C GLU A 116 -1.37 70.45 -7.87
N GLU A 117 -2.68 70.32 -8.06
CA GLU A 117 -3.50 71.34 -8.71
C GLU A 117 -3.69 72.58 -7.82
N ILE A 118 -3.30 73.75 -8.34
CA ILE A 118 -3.51 75.05 -7.70
C ILE A 118 -4.17 75.98 -8.73
N ASN A 119 -5.36 76.52 -8.42
CA ASN A 119 -6.09 77.45 -9.29
C ASN A 119 -6.34 76.92 -10.72
N GLY A 120 -6.63 75.63 -10.89
CA GLY A 120 -6.89 75.02 -12.19
C GLY A 120 -5.65 74.73 -13.03
N ALA A 121 -4.45 74.92 -12.47
CA ALA A 121 -3.18 74.57 -13.09
C ALA A 121 -2.42 73.59 -12.19
N SER A 122 -2.07 72.43 -12.74
CA SER A 122 -1.19 71.47 -12.10
C SER A 122 0.17 71.45 -12.83
N PRO A 123 1.31 71.44 -12.11
CA PRO A 123 2.62 71.21 -12.70
C PRO A 123 2.81 69.76 -13.17
N CYS A 124 1.91 68.85 -12.78
CA CYS A 124 1.96 67.43 -13.12
C CYS A 124 1.28 67.15 -14.46
N THR A 125 1.91 66.30 -15.28
CA THR A 125 1.29 65.80 -16.52
C THR A 125 0.42 64.58 -16.23
N ASN A 126 -0.77 64.50 -16.81
CA ASN A 126 -1.62 63.32 -16.66
C ASN A 126 -0.97 62.06 -17.30
N THR A 127 -0.67 61.07 -16.46
CA THR A 127 -0.06 59.79 -16.84
C THR A 127 -1.02 58.60 -16.72
N CYS A 128 -2.29 58.82 -16.33
CA CYS A 128 -3.27 57.75 -16.08
C CYS A 128 -3.47 56.85 -17.30
N ALA A 129 -3.57 57.43 -18.50
CA ALA A 129 -3.71 56.66 -19.74
C ALA A 129 -2.49 55.75 -20.02
N ALA A 130 -1.28 56.20 -19.68
CA ALA A 130 -0.05 55.42 -19.83
C ALA A 130 0.03 54.31 -18.78
N ALA A 131 -0.36 54.58 -17.54
CA ALA A 131 -0.47 53.57 -16.47
C ALA A 131 -1.50 52.49 -16.83
N ALA A 132 -2.68 52.87 -17.31
CA ALA A 132 -3.71 51.95 -17.78
C ALA A 132 -3.26 51.15 -19.01
N ALA A 133 -2.53 51.77 -19.96
CA ALA A 133 -1.93 51.07 -21.09
C ALA A 133 -0.89 50.02 -20.65
N LYS A 134 -0.08 50.32 -19.62
CA LYS A 134 0.87 49.36 -19.06
C LYS A 134 0.16 48.13 -18.49
N HIS A 135 -0.86 48.32 -17.65
CA HIS A 135 -1.64 47.22 -17.09
C HIS A 135 -2.43 46.43 -18.13
N ARG A 136 -2.96 47.11 -19.17
CA ARG A 136 -3.54 46.44 -20.36
C ARG A 136 -2.54 45.49 -21.01
N ASN A 137 -1.34 46.00 -21.33
CA ASN A 137 -0.31 45.21 -21.98
C ASN A 137 0.12 44.02 -21.11
N GLU A 138 0.27 44.20 -19.79
CA GLU A 138 0.57 43.13 -18.84
C GLU A 138 -0.54 42.07 -18.79
N ALA A 139 -1.80 42.49 -18.75
CA ALA A 139 -2.95 41.59 -18.76
C ALA A 139 -3.06 40.80 -20.08
N GLU A 140 -2.81 41.45 -21.23
CA GLU A 140 -2.80 40.80 -22.54
C GLU A 140 -1.66 39.78 -22.67
N GLN A 141 -0.46 40.13 -22.19
CA GLN A 141 0.68 39.21 -22.15
C GLN A 141 0.38 38.00 -21.25
N TRP A 142 -0.20 38.24 -20.06
CA TRP A 142 -0.62 37.18 -19.17
C TRP A 142 -1.67 36.26 -19.80
N LEU A 143 -2.68 36.84 -20.45
CA LEU A 143 -3.71 36.06 -21.15
C LEU A 143 -3.10 35.20 -22.28
N ALA A 144 -2.10 35.70 -23.00
CA ALA A 144 -1.40 34.92 -24.02
C ALA A 144 -0.65 33.72 -23.39
N VAL A 145 0.03 33.91 -22.25
CA VAL A 145 0.68 32.82 -21.51
C VAL A 145 -0.34 31.78 -21.06
N VAL A 146 -1.46 32.21 -20.47
CA VAL A 146 -2.51 31.33 -19.96
C VAL A 146 -3.19 30.54 -21.08
N LYS A 147 -3.50 31.17 -22.22
CA LYS A 147 -4.07 30.50 -23.40
C LYS A 147 -3.14 29.40 -23.93
N ASN A 148 -1.88 29.73 -24.16
CA ASN A 148 -0.88 28.76 -24.64
C ASN A 148 -0.70 27.60 -23.63
N GLY A 149 -0.63 27.90 -22.34
CA GLY A 149 -0.53 26.88 -21.29
C GLY A 149 -1.77 25.99 -21.22
N PHE A 150 -2.97 26.57 -21.38
CA PHE A 150 -4.23 25.84 -21.39
C PHE A 150 -4.34 24.88 -22.59
N GLU A 151 -3.98 25.33 -23.79
CA GLU A 151 -3.95 24.48 -24.99
C GLU A 151 -2.99 23.29 -24.80
N LYS A 152 -1.80 23.55 -24.24
CA LYS A 152 -0.84 22.51 -23.90
C LYS A 152 -1.38 21.53 -22.86
N ARG A 153 -2.04 22.01 -21.80
CA ARG A 153 -2.73 21.15 -20.81
C ARG A 153 -3.76 20.26 -21.49
N GLN A 154 -4.60 20.81 -22.36
CA GLN A 154 -5.63 20.03 -23.06
C GLN A 154 -5.03 18.97 -23.98
N ALA A 155 -3.95 19.31 -24.71
CA ALA A 155 -3.24 18.35 -25.56
C ALA A 155 -2.64 17.19 -24.74
N THR A 156 -2.04 17.48 -23.59
CA THR A 156 -1.48 16.46 -22.70
C THR A 156 -2.56 15.57 -22.09
N ILE A 157 -3.69 16.15 -21.66
CA ILE A 157 -4.83 15.39 -21.11
C ILE A 157 -5.40 14.45 -22.17
N ASN A 158 -5.75 14.98 -23.34
CA ASN A 158 -6.42 14.21 -24.39
C ASN A 158 -5.50 13.22 -25.13
N GLY A 159 -4.18 13.40 -25.02
CA GLY A 159 -3.17 12.53 -25.64
C GLY A 159 -2.56 11.55 -24.65
N GLU A 160 -1.51 11.99 -23.96
CA GLU A 160 -0.66 11.12 -23.11
C GLU A 160 -1.43 10.52 -21.93
N ILE A 161 -2.27 11.31 -21.25
CA ILE A 161 -2.92 10.91 -20.00
C ILE A 161 -4.07 9.93 -20.26
N THR A 162 -4.99 10.26 -21.17
CA THR A 162 -6.09 9.36 -21.54
C THR A 162 -5.57 8.04 -22.08
N ALA A 163 -4.61 8.06 -23.01
CA ALA A 163 -4.03 6.84 -23.57
C ALA A 163 -3.35 5.97 -22.49
N TYR A 164 -2.65 6.58 -21.54
CA TYR A 164 -2.03 5.85 -20.43
C TYR A 164 -3.07 5.18 -19.52
N PHE A 165 -4.11 5.91 -19.09
CA PHE A 165 -5.11 5.36 -18.18
C PHE A 165 -6.03 4.34 -18.85
N ASP A 166 -6.40 4.55 -20.11
CA ASP A 166 -7.18 3.58 -20.90
C ASP A 166 -6.37 2.29 -21.11
N GLY A 167 -5.08 2.41 -21.46
CA GLY A 167 -4.17 1.28 -21.58
C GLY A 167 -3.94 0.57 -20.25
N ALA A 168 -3.82 1.30 -19.14
CA ALA A 168 -3.66 0.74 -17.81
C ALA A 168 -4.90 -0.07 -17.37
N GLN A 169 -6.10 0.42 -17.67
CA GLN A 169 -7.34 -0.29 -17.37
C GLN A 169 -7.46 -1.57 -18.19
N GLN A 170 -7.12 -1.55 -19.48
CA GLN A 170 -7.06 -2.76 -20.29
C GLN A 170 -6.02 -3.75 -19.75
N ALA A 171 -4.82 -3.27 -19.42
CA ALA A 171 -3.77 -4.08 -18.84
C ALA A 171 -4.19 -4.74 -17.51
N GLU A 172 -4.92 -4.02 -16.66
CA GLU A 172 -5.47 -4.56 -15.40
C GLU A 172 -6.47 -5.69 -15.65
N THR A 173 -7.37 -5.53 -16.62
CA THR A 173 -8.29 -6.63 -16.97
C THR A 173 -7.57 -7.84 -17.55
N THR A 174 -6.47 -7.63 -18.28
CA THR A 174 -5.65 -8.74 -18.77
C THR A 174 -4.91 -9.43 -17.63
N THR A 175 -4.24 -8.70 -16.73
CA THR A 175 -3.54 -9.30 -15.59
C THR A 175 -4.48 -10.03 -14.64
N GLN A 176 -5.71 -9.53 -14.44
CA GLN A 176 -6.73 -10.25 -13.67
C GLN A 176 -7.11 -11.60 -14.30
N LYS A 177 -7.30 -11.65 -15.63
CA LYS A 177 -7.55 -12.91 -16.36
C LYS A 177 -6.35 -13.86 -16.25
N GLU A 178 -5.14 -13.31 -16.30
CA GLU A 178 -3.90 -14.07 -16.16
C GLU A 178 -3.74 -14.69 -14.77
N LEU A 179 -3.99 -13.91 -13.71
CA LEU A 179 -3.98 -14.38 -12.33
C LEU A 179 -5.06 -15.45 -12.11
N ALA A 180 -6.25 -15.30 -12.69
CA ALA A 180 -7.29 -16.32 -12.62
C ALA A 180 -6.84 -17.64 -13.28
N GLY A 181 -6.19 -17.57 -14.44
CA GLY A 181 -5.60 -18.73 -15.12
C GLY A 181 -4.52 -19.42 -14.30
N LEU A 182 -3.58 -18.66 -13.73
CA LEU A 182 -2.52 -19.21 -12.88
C LEU A 182 -3.05 -19.82 -11.58
N ASN A 183 -4.05 -19.20 -10.95
CA ASN A 183 -4.69 -19.76 -9.76
C ASN A 183 -5.42 -21.07 -10.06
N LEU A 184 -6.06 -21.19 -11.23
CA LEU A 184 -6.63 -22.45 -11.70
C LEU A 184 -5.55 -23.53 -11.87
N LEU A 185 -4.43 -23.19 -12.50
CA LEU A 185 -3.28 -24.10 -12.66
C LEU A 185 -2.72 -24.54 -11.31
N LYS A 186 -2.50 -23.60 -10.39
CA LYS A 186 -2.01 -23.88 -9.04
C LYS A 186 -2.90 -24.89 -8.32
N ASN A 187 -4.21 -24.65 -8.31
CA ASN A 187 -5.17 -25.55 -7.69
C ASN A 187 -5.12 -26.95 -8.32
N ARG A 188 -5.00 -27.03 -9.65
CA ARG A 188 -4.96 -28.31 -10.36
C ARG A 188 -3.69 -29.09 -10.13
N VAL A 189 -2.53 -28.42 -10.16
CA VAL A 189 -1.22 -29.01 -9.84
C VAL A 189 -1.17 -29.44 -8.37
N ALA A 190 -1.77 -28.68 -7.45
CA ALA A 190 -1.88 -29.06 -6.04
C ALA A 190 -2.62 -30.39 -5.85
N VAL A 191 -3.76 -30.59 -6.55
CA VAL A 191 -4.51 -31.85 -6.51
C VAL A 191 -3.66 -33.04 -6.99
N HIS A 192 -2.94 -32.88 -8.10
CA HIS A 192 -2.05 -33.93 -8.63
C HIS A 192 -0.86 -34.18 -7.70
N LYS A 193 -0.27 -33.12 -7.14
CA LYS A 193 0.80 -33.22 -6.15
C LYS A 193 0.34 -34.01 -4.93
N ASP A 194 -0.79 -33.64 -4.33
CA ASP A 194 -1.32 -34.31 -3.13
C ASP A 194 -1.60 -35.79 -3.41
N ARG A 195 -2.09 -36.12 -4.60
CA ARG A 195 -2.25 -37.51 -5.07
C ARG A 195 -0.92 -38.27 -5.08
N GLU A 196 0.13 -37.70 -5.64
CA GLU A 196 1.45 -38.34 -5.69
C GLU A 196 2.14 -38.39 -4.31
N GLU A 197 1.94 -37.38 -3.45
CA GLU A 197 2.44 -37.40 -2.06
C GLU A 197 1.75 -38.46 -1.21
N LEU A 198 0.45 -38.72 -1.44
CA LEU A 198 -0.26 -39.83 -0.81
C LEU A 198 0.30 -41.17 -1.26
N LYS A 199 0.65 -41.33 -2.55
CA LYS A 199 1.36 -42.52 -3.03
C LYS A 199 2.71 -42.66 -2.35
N GLU A 200 3.52 -41.59 -2.34
CA GLU A 200 4.83 -41.56 -1.69
C GLU A 200 4.75 -42.01 -0.23
N LYS A 201 3.80 -41.49 0.55
CA LYS A 201 3.57 -41.89 1.96
C LYS A 201 3.20 -43.37 2.08
N LYS A 202 2.35 -43.89 1.20
CA LYS A 202 1.98 -45.31 1.19
C LYS A 202 3.19 -46.20 0.88
N TYR A 203 4.01 -45.83 -0.10
CA TYR A 203 5.24 -46.56 -0.42
C TYR A 203 6.22 -46.56 0.75
N ARG A 204 6.43 -45.42 1.41
CA ARG A 204 7.27 -45.34 2.61
C ARG A 204 6.78 -46.27 3.74
N MET A 205 5.48 -46.31 3.98
CA MET A 205 4.87 -47.19 4.98
C MET A 205 5.09 -48.67 4.65
N GLU A 206 4.97 -49.06 3.38
CA GLU A 206 5.13 -50.45 2.97
C GLU A 206 6.59 -50.90 3.04
N ILE A 207 7.54 -50.06 2.59
CA ILE A 207 8.98 -50.34 2.73
C ILE A 207 9.38 -50.48 4.19
N ALA A 208 8.90 -49.59 5.07
CA ALA A 208 9.19 -49.66 6.49
C ALA A 208 8.61 -50.95 7.12
N ARG A 209 7.41 -51.38 6.68
CA ARG A 209 6.80 -52.64 7.08
C ARG A 209 7.61 -53.86 6.60
N HIS A 210 8.13 -53.83 5.38
CA HIS A 210 8.99 -54.88 4.84
C HIS A 210 10.32 -54.97 5.60
N LYS A 211 10.99 -53.85 5.86
CA LYS A 211 12.22 -53.80 6.69
C LYS A 211 12.00 -54.39 8.08
N GLN A 212 10.83 -54.14 8.68
CA GLN A 212 10.45 -54.75 9.97
C GLN A 212 10.11 -56.24 9.87
N ALA A 213 9.64 -56.73 8.72
CA ALA A 213 9.36 -58.15 8.50
C ALA A 213 10.64 -58.97 8.25
N GLU A 214 11.69 -58.35 7.71
CA GLU A 214 13.02 -58.93 7.47
C GLU A 214 13.93 -58.87 8.71
N SER A 215 13.55 -58.12 9.75
CA SER A 215 14.32 -58.01 11.00
C SER A 215 14.20 -59.15 12.04
N PRO A 216 13.70 -60.38 11.78
CA PRO A 216 13.90 -61.49 12.70
C PRO A 216 15.05 -62.39 12.25
N GLN A 217 16.10 -62.43 13.08
CA GLN A 217 17.32 -63.28 13.04
C GLN A 217 18.57 -62.63 12.46
N ASN A 218 19.26 -61.82 13.28
CA ASN A 218 20.72 -61.90 13.50
C ASN A 218 21.15 -60.83 14.51
N GLU A 219 21.01 -61.11 15.80
CA GLU A 219 21.62 -60.28 16.85
C GLU A 219 23.01 -60.77 17.30
N GLU A 220 23.53 -61.87 16.74
CA GLU A 220 24.87 -62.35 17.08
C GLU A 220 25.65 -62.90 15.88
N THR A 221 25.98 -62.05 14.89
CA THR A 221 27.29 -62.08 14.19
C THR A 221 27.42 -60.94 13.18
N SER A 222 28.65 -60.45 13.01
CA SER A 222 29.12 -59.46 12.02
C SER A 222 29.03 -57.96 12.37
N LYS A 223 29.76 -57.57 13.42
CA LYS A 223 30.59 -56.35 13.30
C LYS A 223 31.77 -56.65 12.38
N GLN A 224 31.55 -56.74 11.07
CA GLN A 224 32.61 -56.63 10.06
C GLN A 224 31.99 -56.54 8.67
N GLN A 225 32.15 -55.35 8.06
CA GLN A 225 32.11 -55.06 6.63
C GLN A 225 30.89 -55.59 5.84
N PHE A 226 29.85 -54.78 5.77
CA PHE A 226 29.00 -54.67 4.58
C PHE A 226 28.88 -53.20 4.21
N SER A 227 29.28 -52.88 2.98
CA SER A 227 29.25 -51.53 2.43
C SER A 227 27.82 -51.15 2.03
N ASP A 228 27.44 -49.90 2.33
CA ASP A 228 26.19 -49.22 1.97
C ASP A 228 25.74 -49.38 0.49
N ALA A 229 26.65 -49.78 -0.41
CA ALA A 229 26.37 -50.00 -1.83
C ALA A 229 25.50 -51.23 -2.11
N LYS A 230 25.57 -52.29 -1.29
CA LYS A 230 24.87 -53.56 -1.58
C LYS A 230 23.41 -53.54 -1.08
N GLU A 231 23.16 -52.78 -0.03
CA GLU A 231 21.82 -52.50 0.48
C GLU A 231 21.08 -51.50 -0.45
N LYS A 232 21.81 -50.56 -1.06
CA LYS A 232 21.31 -49.73 -2.16
C LYS A 232 20.93 -50.54 -3.40
N GLU A 233 21.76 -51.48 -3.85
CA GLU A 233 21.43 -52.34 -5.00
C GLU A 233 20.20 -53.22 -4.75
N THR A 234 19.99 -53.72 -3.53
CA THR A 234 18.79 -54.52 -3.20
C THR A 234 17.52 -53.69 -3.04
N ILE A 235 17.64 -52.41 -2.66
CA ILE A 235 16.53 -51.45 -2.62
C ILE A 235 16.23 -50.91 -4.04
N GLU A 236 17.25 -50.78 -4.89
CA GLU A 236 17.12 -50.44 -6.32
C GLU A 236 16.60 -51.61 -7.16
N ALA A 237 16.83 -52.87 -6.74
CA ALA A 237 16.34 -54.08 -7.39
C ALA A 237 14.97 -54.57 -6.90
N LEU A 238 14.30 -53.83 -6.01
CA LEU A 238 12.86 -53.98 -5.83
C LEU A 238 12.18 -53.37 -7.06
N ASP A 239 12.10 -54.16 -8.12
CA ASP A 239 11.43 -53.82 -9.37
C ASP A 239 10.11 -53.11 -9.07
N PHE A 240 10.00 -51.88 -9.59
CA PHE A 240 8.82 -51.03 -9.53
C PHE A 240 7.57 -51.73 -10.14
N GLU A 241 7.78 -52.84 -10.86
CA GLU A 241 6.74 -53.69 -11.46
C GLU A 241 6.14 -54.76 -10.52
N GLU A 242 6.82 -55.23 -9.46
CA GLU A 242 6.31 -56.34 -8.63
C GLU A 242 5.48 -55.88 -7.41
N LEU A 243 5.57 -54.60 -7.05
CA LEU A 243 4.75 -53.98 -5.99
C LEU A 243 3.33 -53.57 -6.45
N ASP A 244 2.97 -53.82 -7.71
CA ASP A 244 1.66 -53.50 -8.28
C ASP A 244 0.54 -54.50 -7.84
N ALA A 245 0.86 -55.49 -6.99
CA ALA A 245 -0.01 -56.63 -6.68
C ALA A 245 -0.67 -56.66 -5.28
N VAL A 246 -0.42 -55.67 -4.41
CA VAL A 246 -1.11 -55.57 -3.11
C VAL A 246 -2.16 -54.46 -3.17
N GLN A 247 -3.43 -54.89 -3.22
CA GLN A 247 -4.64 -54.08 -3.27
C GLN A 247 -4.52 -52.68 -2.64
N VAL A 248 -4.32 -51.67 -3.49
CA VAL A 248 -4.71 -50.28 -3.21
C VAL A 248 -5.79 -49.89 -4.22
N ALA A 249 -6.88 -50.64 -4.25
CA ALA A 249 -8.19 -50.09 -4.60
C ALA A 249 -8.78 -49.58 -3.25
N ASP A 250 -9.13 -48.32 -3.06
CA ASP A 250 -9.77 -47.39 -3.98
C ASP A 250 -8.89 -46.21 -4.43
N GLY A 251 -8.78 -46.08 -5.75
CA GLY A 251 -8.81 -44.76 -6.36
C GLY A 251 -10.20 -44.16 -6.20
N ASN A 252 -10.25 -42.89 -5.78
CA ASN A 252 -11.17 -41.86 -6.26
C ASN A 252 -10.96 -40.60 -5.40
N VAL A 253 -9.83 -39.93 -5.58
CA VAL A 253 -9.98 -38.48 -5.75
C VAL A 253 -10.40 -38.36 -7.20
N PRO A 254 -11.69 -38.13 -7.52
CA PRO A 254 -12.14 -37.97 -8.88
C PRO A 254 -11.42 -36.74 -9.43
N VAL A 255 -10.36 -37.01 -10.17
CA VAL A 255 -9.69 -36.05 -11.02
C VAL A 255 -10.70 -35.73 -12.11
N ASN A 256 -11.31 -34.55 -12.02
CA ASN A 256 -12.22 -34.05 -13.05
C ASN A 256 -11.40 -33.79 -14.32
N SER A 257 -11.49 -34.67 -15.32
CA SER A 257 -10.73 -34.57 -16.56
C SER A 257 -11.05 -33.29 -17.34
N ALA A 258 -12.28 -32.76 -17.21
CA ALA A 258 -12.68 -31.51 -17.85
C ALA A 258 -12.01 -30.26 -17.24
N GLU A 259 -11.51 -30.34 -16.01
CA GLU A 259 -10.73 -29.26 -15.38
C GLU A 259 -9.24 -29.39 -15.71
N ASP A 260 -8.74 -30.60 -15.90
CA ASP A 260 -7.39 -30.86 -16.42
C ASP A 260 -7.24 -30.40 -17.87
N GLU A 261 -8.25 -30.62 -18.71
CA GLU A 261 -8.27 -30.09 -20.08
C GLU A 261 -8.21 -28.56 -20.08
N ARG A 262 -9.04 -27.90 -19.27
CA ARG A 262 -9.02 -26.43 -19.09
C ARG A 262 -7.67 -25.92 -18.58
N ALA A 263 -7.06 -26.61 -17.62
CA ALA A 263 -5.71 -26.29 -17.17
C ALA A 263 -4.67 -26.47 -18.29
N SER A 264 -4.78 -27.52 -19.09
CA SER A 264 -3.89 -27.74 -20.23
C SER A 264 -4.00 -26.67 -21.31
N GLU A 265 -5.20 -26.14 -21.57
CA GLU A 265 -5.42 -25.03 -22.51
C GLU A 265 -4.74 -23.73 -22.03
N VAL A 266 -4.81 -23.45 -20.73
CA VAL A 266 -4.09 -22.30 -20.13
C VAL A 266 -2.57 -22.47 -20.30
N LEU A 267 -2.05 -23.70 -20.16
CA LEU A 267 -0.63 -24.00 -20.36
C LEU A 267 -0.18 -23.87 -21.82
N ASP A 268 -1.00 -24.32 -22.78
CA ASP A 268 -0.68 -24.20 -24.21
C ASP A 268 -0.54 -22.74 -24.65
N SER A 269 -1.35 -21.84 -24.08
CA SER A 269 -1.21 -20.39 -24.29
C SER A 269 0.07 -19.79 -23.66
N ARG A 270 0.72 -20.53 -22.75
CA ARG A 270 1.83 -20.07 -21.89
C ARG A 270 3.08 -20.95 -21.99
N ARG A 271 3.26 -21.66 -23.11
CA ARG A 271 4.29 -22.69 -23.30
C ARG A 271 5.73 -22.23 -22.99
N GLU A 272 5.99 -20.92 -22.99
CA GLU A 272 7.31 -20.33 -22.71
C GLU A 272 7.56 -19.97 -21.23
N THR A 273 6.54 -19.92 -20.36
CA THR A 273 6.70 -19.41 -18.99
C THR A 273 7.13 -20.48 -17.99
N LEU A 274 6.67 -21.73 -18.16
CA LEU A 274 6.99 -22.84 -17.26
C LEU A 274 8.16 -23.67 -17.78
N LYS A 275 9.25 -23.69 -17.00
CA LYS A 275 10.53 -24.32 -17.39
C LYS A 275 10.68 -25.72 -16.80
N SER A 276 9.92 -26.06 -15.77
CA SER A 276 9.98 -27.37 -15.12
C SER A 276 9.30 -28.45 -15.95
N LEU A 277 10.03 -29.54 -16.17
CA LEU A 277 9.51 -30.78 -16.73
C LEU A 277 9.20 -31.76 -15.59
N ILE A 278 8.22 -32.61 -15.82
CA ILE A 278 7.82 -33.70 -14.92
C ILE A 278 8.59 -34.95 -15.29
N GLU A 279 9.23 -35.56 -14.28
CA GLU A 279 9.96 -36.81 -14.43
C GLU A 279 9.03 -37.98 -14.08
N LEU A 280 8.78 -38.86 -15.03
CA LEU A 280 8.03 -40.10 -14.82
C LEU A 280 8.90 -41.16 -14.12
N PRO A 281 8.30 -42.21 -13.55
CA PRO A 281 9.03 -43.35 -12.99
C PRO A 281 10.03 -43.97 -13.98
N ASP A 282 9.70 -43.96 -15.27
CA ASP A 282 10.53 -44.50 -16.36
C ASP A 282 11.75 -43.61 -16.71
N GLY A 283 11.94 -42.49 -15.99
CA GLY A 283 13.01 -41.51 -16.23
C GLY A 283 12.73 -40.53 -17.39
N THR A 284 11.60 -40.67 -18.10
CA THR A 284 11.21 -39.75 -19.18
C THR A 284 10.74 -38.40 -18.62
N ARG A 285 11.18 -37.31 -19.24
CA ARG A 285 10.77 -35.94 -18.87
C ARG A 285 9.72 -35.40 -19.84
N ILE A 286 8.56 -35.01 -19.33
CA ILE A 286 7.45 -34.45 -20.14
C ILE A 286 7.03 -33.06 -19.62
N PRO A 287 6.46 -32.19 -20.46
CA PRO A 287 5.89 -30.93 -19.99
C PRO A 287 4.63 -31.17 -19.15
N LEU A 288 4.31 -30.23 -18.25
CA LEU A 288 3.13 -30.29 -17.38
C LEU A 288 1.82 -30.48 -18.17
N ALA A 289 1.68 -29.81 -19.32
CA ALA A 289 0.47 -29.91 -20.14
C ALA A 289 0.21 -31.35 -20.61
N ASP A 290 1.27 -32.07 -21.00
CA ASP A 290 1.15 -33.46 -21.45
C ASP A 290 0.85 -34.39 -20.27
N TYR A 291 1.46 -34.13 -19.10
CA TYR A 291 1.15 -34.88 -17.88
C TYR A 291 -0.32 -34.76 -17.50
N LEU A 292 -0.90 -33.56 -17.51
CA LEU A 292 -2.32 -33.34 -17.19
C LEU A 292 -3.28 -34.04 -18.16
N ARG A 293 -2.86 -34.24 -19.42
CA ARG A 293 -3.62 -34.95 -20.46
C ARG A 293 -3.51 -36.47 -20.35
N MET A 294 -2.55 -36.99 -19.59
CA MET A 294 -2.39 -38.43 -19.42
C MET A 294 -3.54 -39.01 -18.60
N ASN A 295 -4.09 -40.12 -19.09
CA ASN A 295 -5.15 -40.81 -18.37
C ASN A 295 -4.56 -41.65 -17.24
N HIS A 296 -4.41 -41.05 -16.06
CA HIS A 296 -3.86 -41.69 -14.85
C HIS A 296 -4.78 -42.77 -14.25
N ASN A 297 -5.91 -43.09 -14.88
CA ASN A 297 -6.83 -44.16 -14.46
C ASN A 297 -6.67 -45.45 -15.30
N LYS A 298 -5.85 -45.46 -16.35
CA LYS A 298 -5.49 -46.71 -17.05
C LYS A 298 -4.32 -47.37 -16.34
N GLN A 299 -4.59 -48.09 -15.25
CA GLN A 299 -3.69 -49.18 -14.86
C GLN A 299 -3.94 -50.40 -15.76
N PRO A 300 -2.91 -51.17 -16.15
CA PRO A 300 -3.09 -52.43 -16.85
C PRO A 300 -3.98 -53.35 -16.01
N SER A 301 -4.91 -54.04 -16.67
CA SER A 301 -5.85 -54.95 -16.01
C SER A 301 -5.08 -56.01 -15.21
N THR A 302 -5.01 -55.86 -13.89
CA THR A 302 -4.38 -56.87 -13.03
C THR A 302 -5.28 -58.11 -12.99
N LYS A 303 -4.67 -59.28 -13.18
CA LYS A 303 -5.35 -60.57 -12.99
C LYS A 303 -5.87 -60.62 -11.55
N LYS A 304 -7.18 -60.61 -11.36
CA LYS A 304 -7.81 -60.88 -10.05
C LYS A 304 -7.17 -62.16 -9.48
N ARG A 305 -6.53 -62.07 -8.31
CA ARG A 305 -6.15 -63.27 -7.56
C ARG A 305 -7.39 -64.13 -7.37
N ALA A 306 -7.26 -65.43 -7.61
CA ALA A 306 -8.34 -66.38 -7.39
C ALA A 306 -8.85 -66.27 -5.95
N PRO A 307 -10.16 -66.40 -5.70
CA PRO A 307 -10.72 -66.36 -4.35
C PRO A 307 -10.02 -67.41 -3.48
N ARG A 308 -9.63 -67.00 -2.26
CA ARG A 308 -8.93 -67.85 -1.28
C ARG A 308 -9.73 -69.14 -1.05
N THR A 309 -9.02 -70.25 -0.91
CA THR A 309 -9.67 -71.54 -0.67
C THR A 309 -10.22 -71.60 0.77
N ALA A 310 -11.27 -72.41 0.99
CA ALA A 310 -11.95 -72.50 2.29
C ALA A 310 -11.05 -73.03 3.43
N GLU A 311 -9.94 -73.70 3.10
CA GLU A 311 -8.93 -74.17 4.06
C GLU A 311 -7.95 -73.07 4.46
N GLU A 312 -7.57 -72.19 3.53
CA GLU A 312 -6.73 -71.02 3.83
C GLU A 312 -7.47 -70.00 4.70
N MET A 313 -8.76 -69.78 4.44
CA MET A 313 -9.61 -68.92 5.30
C MET A 313 -9.73 -69.50 6.72
N ARG A 314 -9.93 -70.82 6.85
CA ARG A 314 -9.99 -71.49 8.16
C ARG A 314 -8.67 -71.48 8.95
N ARG A 315 -7.52 -71.30 8.29
CA ARG A 315 -6.21 -71.19 8.95
C ARG A 315 -5.88 -69.76 9.42
N GLU A 316 -6.33 -68.75 8.68
CA GLU A 316 -5.95 -67.35 8.93
C GLU A 316 -7.01 -66.51 9.65
N ASP A 317 -8.26 -66.97 9.77
CA ASP A 317 -9.29 -66.26 10.52
C ASP A 317 -8.97 -66.16 12.03
N PHE A 318 -9.60 -65.20 12.72
CA PHE A 318 -9.30 -64.74 14.09
C PHE A 318 -9.07 -65.85 15.15
N LEU A 319 -9.62 -67.06 14.96
CA LEU A 319 -9.44 -68.23 15.84
C LEU A 319 -8.77 -69.44 15.16
N GLY A 320 -8.49 -69.38 13.86
CA GLY A 320 -7.84 -70.44 13.06
C GLY A 320 -6.48 -70.90 13.60
N PRO A 321 -5.58 -69.98 14.00
CA PRO A 321 -4.29 -70.34 14.60
C PRO A 321 -4.40 -71.00 15.98
N LEU A 322 -5.56 -70.87 16.66
CA LEU A 322 -5.78 -71.34 18.03
C LEU A 322 -6.13 -72.83 18.06
N LEU A 323 -6.87 -73.31 17.06
CA LEU A 323 -7.34 -74.69 16.98
C LEU A 323 -6.51 -75.56 16.02
N ASN A 324 -5.96 -75.00 14.93
CA ASN A 324 -5.27 -75.75 13.87
C ASN A 324 -3.87 -75.21 13.51
N GLY A 325 -3.33 -74.24 14.25
CA GLY A 325 -1.99 -73.67 14.02
C GLY A 325 -0.86 -74.52 14.63
N GLY A 326 0.24 -74.67 13.90
CA GLY A 326 1.49 -75.24 14.41
C GLY A 326 2.12 -74.42 15.54
N THR A 327 3.30 -74.83 16.01
CA THR A 327 4.02 -74.22 17.15
C THR A 327 4.24 -72.70 17.00
N GLU A 328 4.33 -72.16 15.79
CA GLU A 328 4.42 -70.72 15.52
C GLU A 328 3.11 -69.95 15.72
N GLY A 329 1.95 -70.54 15.40
CA GLY A 329 0.64 -69.90 15.58
C GLY A 329 0.31 -69.68 17.07
N ARG A 330 0.69 -70.64 17.92
CA ARG A 330 0.55 -70.55 19.38
C ARG A 330 1.47 -69.51 20.01
N LYS A 331 2.68 -69.32 19.46
CA LYS A 331 3.60 -68.25 19.88
C LYS A 331 3.04 -66.86 19.57
N ARG A 332 2.42 -66.66 18.40
CA ARG A 332 1.76 -65.38 18.04
C ARG A 332 0.61 -65.04 18.99
N ILE A 333 -0.21 -66.02 19.37
CA ILE A 333 -1.32 -65.81 20.33
C ILE A 333 -0.78 -65.50 21.74
N GLY A 334 0.28 -66.17 22.19
CA GLY A 334 0.96 -65.82 23.44
C GLY A 334 1.50 -64.38 23.43
N LEU A 335 2.01 -63.94 22.28
CA LEU A 335 2.45 -62.55 22.07
C LEU A 335 1.27 -61.57 22.10
N TYR A 336 0.13 -61.91 21.48
CA TYR A 336 -1.08 -61.07 21.52
C TYR A 336 -1.70 -60.98 22.92
N ALA A 337 -1.68 -62.05 23.71
CA ALA A 337 -2.13 -62.06 25.10
C ALA A 337 -1.22 -61.21 26.00
N LEU A 338 0.09 -61.25 25.79
CA LEU A 338 1.05 -60.35 26.46
C LEU A 338 0.85 -58.88 26.03
N ARG A 339 0.46 -58.65 24.76
CA ARG A 339 0.20 -57.32 24.19
C ARG A 339 -1.07 -56.68 24.73
N THR A 340 -2.15 -57.45 24.92
CA THR A 340 -3.38 -56.96 25.58
C THR A 340 -3.14 -56.68 27.07
N PHE A 341 -2.34 -57.51 27.74
CA PHE A 341 -1.93 -57.25 29.13
C PHE A 341 -1.06 -55.98 29.25
N GLY A 342 -0.13 -55.75 28.33
CA GLY A 342 0.72 -54.56 28.31
C GLY A 342 -0.04 -53.24 28.12
N ILE A 343 -1.10 -53.23 27.29
CA ILE A 343 -1.96 -52.04 27.11
C ILE A 343 -2.76 -51.73 28.38
N VAL A 344 -3.24 -52.76 29.09
CA VAL A 344 -3.98 -52.60 30.35
C VAL A 344 -3.08 -52.16 31.51
N VAL A 345 -1.78 -52.52 31.48
CA VAL A 345 -0.79 -52.17 32.52
C VAL A 345 -0.11 -50.82 32.24
N SER A 346 -0.23 -50.24 31.04
CA SER A 346 0.34 -48.93 30.68
C SER A 346 -0.11 -47.75 31.58
N PRO A 347 -1.38 -47.62 32.01
CA PRO A 347 -1.79 -46.59 32.96
C PRO A 347 -1.18 -46.82 34.35
N VAL A 348 -1.01 -48.08 34.75
CA VAL A 348 -0.36 -48.47 36.00
C VAL A 348 1.13 -48.13 35.96
N ARG A 349 1.80 -48.31 34.81
CA ARG A 349 3.17 -47.83 34.58
C ARG A 349 3.28 -46.32 34.70
N ALA A 350 2.38 -45.54 34.10
CA ALA A 350 2.38 -44.08 34.25
C ALA A 350 2.15 -43.65 35.71
N LEU A 351 1.29 -44.36 36.44
CA LEU A 351 1.01 -44.12 37.86
C LEU A 351 2.19 -44.51 38.76
N VAL A 352 2.87 -45.63 38.47
CA VAL A 352 4.06 -46.09 39.20
C VAL A 352 5.26 -45.21 38.90
N GLU A 353 5.50 -44.83 37.64
CA GLU A 353 6.55 -43.86 37.29
C GLU A 353 6.25 -42.51 37.94
N LEU A 354 4.99 -42.03 37.95
CA LEU A 354 4.61 -40.81 38.67
C LEU A 354 4.83 -40.95 40.18
N ILE A 355 4.43 -42.06 40.82
CA ILE A 355 4.62 -42.28 42.27
C ILE A 355 6.10 -42.47 42.65
N VAL A 356 6.92 -43.08 41.79
CA VAL A 356 8.33 -43.37 42.07
C VAL A 356 9.24 -42.20 41.69
N PHE A 357 8.94 -41.46 40.62
CA PHE A 357 9.71 -40.27 40.22
C PHE A 357 9.23 -38.99 40.91
N ALA A 358 7.95 -38.80 41.25
CA ALA A 358 7.47 -37.60 41.94
C ALA A 358 8.21 -37.31 43.26
N PRO A 359 8.48 -38.25 44.17
CA PRO A 359 9.24 -37.94 45.38
C PRO A 359 10.72 -37.63 45.10
N ARG A 360 11.29 -38.05 43.97
CA ARG A 360 12.66 -37.65 43.58
C ARG A 360 12.72 -36.26 42.95
N THR A 361 11.72 -35.87 42.16
CA THR A 361 11.71 -34.60 41.41
C THR A 361 11.01 -33.46 42.14
N LEU A 362 9.96 -33.72 42.94
CA LEU A 362 9.36 -32.68 43.80
C LEU A 362 10.24 -32.36 45.02
N TRP A 363 10.94 -33.34 45.60
CA TRP A 363 11.74 -33.12 46.81
C TRP A 363 13.07 -32.41 46.54
N SER A 364 13.60 -32.49 45.30
CA SER A 364 14.73 -31.66 44.85
C SER A 364 14.36 -30.19 44.62
N VAL A 365 13.05 -29.88 44.54
CA VAL A 365 12.54 -28.51 44.36
C VAL A 365 12.07 -27.90 45.69
N LEU A 366 11.73 -28.72 46.70
CA LEU A 366 11.09 -28.27 47.95
C LEU A 366 11.91 -28.46 49.25
N SER A 367 13.12 -29.03 49.23
CA SER A 367 13.92 -29.21 50.47
C SER A 367 15.12 -28.25 50.57
N THR A 368 15.06 -27.36 51.56
CA THR A 368 16.21 -26.62 52.11
C THR A 368 17.09 -27.57 52.96
N PRO A 369 18.40 -27.31 53.09
CA PRO A 369 19.38 -28.36 53.44
C PRO A 369 19.48 -28.70 54.94
N GLU A 370 18.61 -28.20 55.82
CA GLU A 370 18.92 -28.21 57.26
C GLU A 370 18.14 -29.23 58.11
N VAL A 371 17.10 -29.91 57.60
CA VAL A 371 16.25 -30.74 58.49
C VAL A 371 16.12 -32.22 58.09
N ALA A 372 16.43 -32.62 56.85
CA ALA A 372 16.13 -33.99 56.40
C ALA A 372 17.30 -34.75 55.74
N GLY A 373 18.52 -34.22 55.70
CA GLY A 373 19.67 -34.93 55.11
C GLY A 373 20.07 -36.20 55.87
N SER A 374 19.95 -36.20 57.20
CA SER A 374 20.46 -37.30 58.05
C SER A 374 19.52 -38.51 58.15
N MET A 375 18.28 -38.41 57.68
CA MET A 375 17.33 -39.53 57.64
C MET A 375 17.37 -40.28 56.31
N ILE A 376 17.78 -39.61 55.22
CA ILE A 376 17.84 -40.21 53.88
C ILE A 376 19.08 -41.11 53.72
N ASP A 377 20.21 -40.74 54.34
CA ASP A 377 21.41 -41.60 54.40
C ASP A 377 21.23 -42.87 55.28
N LYS A 378 20.08 -43.00 55.96
CA LYS A 378 19.73 -44.17 56.78
C LYS A 378 18.68 -45.07 56.13
N LEU A 379 18.15 -44.72 54.95
CA LEU A 379 17.37 -45.68 54.17
C LEU A 379 18.36 -46.70 53.60
N PRO A 380 18.24 -48.00 53.93
CA PRO A 380 19.12 -48.99 53.37
C PRO A 380 18.94 -49.00 51.85
N ASP A 381 20.03 -48.80 51.12
CA ASP A 381 20.13 -49.22 49.72
C ASP A 381 19.85 -50.73 49.71
N LEU A 382 18.60 -51.13 49.48
CA LEU A 382 18.25 -52.53 49.31
C LEU A 382 18.93 -52.97 48.00
N PRO A 383 20.00 -53.79 48.05
CA PRO A 383 20.61 -54.27 46.82
C PRO A 383 19.56 -55.11 46.10
N TYR A 384 19.43 -54.93 44.77
CA TYR A 384 18.65 -55.85 43.96
C TYR A 384 19.06 -57.29 44.31
N PRO A 385 18.13 -58.15 44.79
CA PRO A 385 18.47 -59.45 45.37
C PRO A 385 19.24 -60.35 44.39
N SER A 386 19.17 -60.03 43.09
CA SER A 386 19.89 -60.67 41.99
C SER A 386 21.42 -60.60 42.04
N ARG A 387 22.01 -59.67 42.80
CA ARG A 387 23.47 -59.52 42.97
C ARG A 387 24.04 -60.29 44.16
N SER A 388 23.20 -60.76 45.08
CA SER A 388 23.68 -61.51 46.23
C SER A 388 23.91 -62.99 45.89
N ILE A 389 25.09 -63.51 46.21
CA ILE A 389 25.49 -64.90 45.94
C ILE A 389 24.58 -65.89 46.68
N TRP A 390 24.19 -65.54 47.91
CA TRP A 390 23.29 -66.33 48.74
C TRP A 390 21.90 -66.52 48.11
N PHE A 391 21.31 -65.48 47.52
CA PHE A 391 20.00 -65.56 46.87
C PHE A 391 20.04 -66.41 45.59
N ARG A 392 21.19 -66.52 44.92
CA ARG A 392 21.40 -67.44 43.77
C ARG A 392 21.49 -68.91 44.18
N GLN A 393 21.89 -69.20 45.42
CA GLN A 393 22.04 -70.57 45.95
C GLN A 393 20.83 -71.05 46.76
N LEU A 394 19.94 -70.15 47.16
CA LEU A 394 18.73 -70.44 47.93
C LEU A 394 17.80 -71.42 47.18
N GLY A 395 17.44 -72.52 47.83
CA GLY A 395 16.57 -73.56 47.25
C GLY A 395 17.17 -74.30 46.05
N GLY A 396 18.50 -74.33 45.90
CA GLY A 396 19.18 -75.02 44.81
C GLY A 396 19.10 -74.32 43.45
N GLY A 397 18.88 -73.00 43.44
CA GLY A 397 18.78 -72.20 42.21
C GLY A 397 17.34 -72.04 41.69
N SER A 398 16.42 -72.93 42.06
CA SER A 398 15.00 -72.88 41.67
C SER A 398 14.29 -71.57 42.04
N VAL A 399 14.59 -71.01 43.23
CA VAL A 399 13.99 -69.75 43.69
C VAL A 399 14.54 -68.56 42.90
N TYR A 400 15.82 -68.60 42.54
CA TYR A 400 16.45 -67.60 41.69
C TYR A 400 15.97 -67.68 40.23
N ASP A 401 15.75 -68.88 39.70
CA ASP A 401 15.18 -69.10 38.37
C ASP A 401 13.73 -68.64 38.30
N GLY A 402 12.93 -68.91 39.34
CA GLY A 402 11.57 -68.37 39.47
C GLY A 402 11.56 -66.85 39.57
N TYR A 403 12.43 -66.25 40.40
CA TYR A 403 12.56 -64.80 40.53
C TYR A 403 13.07 -64.14 39.23
N SER A 404 14.08 -64.71 38.57
CA SER A 404 14.63 -64.18 37.33
C SER A 404 13.64 -64.30 36.17
N SER A 405 12.89 -65.39 36.09
CA SER A 405 11.81 -65.58 35.11
C SER A 405 10.66 -64.60 35.35
N ALA A 406 10.29 -64.36 36.62
CA ALA A 406 9.28 -63.37 36.98
C ALA A 406 9.74 -61.93 36.67
N MET A 407 11.01 -61.60 36.96
CA MET A 407 11.59 -60.29 36.65
C MET A 407 11.78 -60.09 35.14
N TRP A 408 12.14 -61.14 34.39
CA TRP A 408 12.18 -61.13 32.93
C TRP A 408 10.77 -60.93 32.35
N GLY A 409 9.77 -61.67 32.84
CA GLY A 409 8.38 -61.50 32.43
C GLY A 409 7.86 -60.10 32.74
N ALA A 410 8.18 -59.55 33.92
CA ALA A 410 7.86 -58.18 34.28
C ALA A 410 8.55 -57.16 33.36
N ARG A 411 9.81 -57.38 32.99
CA ARG A 411 10.56 -56.52 32.07
C ARG A 411 10.01 -56.56 30.64
N VAL A 412 9.65 -57.74 30.14
CA VAL A 412 9.01 -57.90 28.83
C VAL A 412 7.65 -57.20 28.81
N VAL A 413 6.84 -57.34 29.85
CA VAL A 413 5.55 -56.62 29.98
C VAL A 413 5.77 -55.12 30.14
N TRP A 414 6.82 -54.70 30.87
CA TRP A 414 7.18 -53.30 31.06
C TRP A 414 7.63 -52.64 29.74
N ASP A 415 8.42 -53.34 28.92
CA ASP A 415 8.96 -52.81 27.66
C ASP A 415 8.00 -53.01 26.47
N ALA A 416 7.01 -53.90 26.58
CA ALA A 416 6.01 -54.19 25.53
C ALA A 416 5.31 -52.95 24.92
N PRO A 417 4.96 -51.88 25.67
CA PRO A 417 4.37 -50.68 25.09
C PRO A 417 5.30 -49.96 24.11
N VAL A 418 6.62 -49.92 24.37
CA VAL A 418 7.61 -49.27 23.51
C VAL A 418 7.79 -50.06 22.22
N TYR A 419 7.88 -51.38 22.30
CA TYR A 419 7.92 -52.26 21.13
C TYR A 419 6.62 -52.20 20.32
N ALA A 420 5.46 -52.15 20.99
CA ALA A 420 4.17 -52.01 20.33
C ALA A 420 4.04 -50.66 19.61
N TYR A 421 4.59 -49.59 20.18
CA TYR A 421 4.63 -48.27 19.56
C TYR A 421 5.48 -48.26 18.29
N HIS A 422 6.72 -48.76 18.33
CA HIS A 422 7.59 -48.84 17.14
C HIS A 422 7.04 -49.79 16.05
N TYR A 423 6.28 -50.80 16.44
CA TYR A 423 5.60 -51.70 15.51
C TYR A 423 4.36 -51.07 14.85
N LEU A 424 3.60 -50.26 15.58
CA LEU A 424 2.42 -49.56 15.04
C LEU A 424 2.78 -48.30 14.26
N PHE A 425 3.92 -47.68 14.62
CA PHE A 425 4.44 -46.46 14.03
C PHE A 425 5.90 -46.68 13.61
N PRO A 426 6.13 -47.38 12.49
CA PRO A 426 7.48 -47.56 11.96
C PRO A 426 8.13 -46.20 11.67
N THR A 427 9.43 -46.10 11.90
CA THR A 427 10.21 -44.94 11.46
C THR A 427 10.25 -44.94 9.94
N LEU A 428 9.70 -43.88 9.34
CA LEU A 428 9.67 -43.72 7.89
C LEU A 428 10.99 -43.12 7.43
N ASP A 429 11.59 -43.70 6.40
CA ASP A 429 12.77 -43.12 5.76
C ASP A 429 12.34 -41.89 4.93
N ASP A 430 12.83 -40.72 5.34
CA ASP A 430 12.54 -39.44 4.65
C ASP A 430 13.32 -39.29 3.32
N GLU A 431 14.28 -40.18 3.04
CA GLU A 431 15.08 -40.17 1.81
C GLU A 431 14.30 -40.60 0.57
N LEU A 432 13.29 -41.46 0.72
CA LEU A 432 12.49 -41.96 -0.40
C LEU A 432 11.56 -40.87 -0.92
N LYS A 433 11.82 -40.33 -2.12
CA LYS A 433 10.98 -39.34 -2.79
C LYS A 433 10.60 -39.82 -4.19
N LEU A 434 9.31 -39.69 -4.54
CA LEU A 434 8.87 -40.01 -5.89
C LEU A 434 9.29 -38.89 -6.87
N PRO A 435 9.85 -39.21 -8.05
CA PRO A 435 10.32 -38.22 -9.01
C PRO A 435 9.19 -37.32 -9.53
N VAL A 436 7.99 -37.89 -9.71
CA VAL A 436 6.78 -37.15 -10.10
C VAL A 436 6.37 -36.15 -9.01
N ALA A 437 6.36 -36.57 -7.73
CA ALA A 437 5.99 -35.69 -6.62
C ALA A 437 6.99 -34.54 -6.45
N GLU A 438 8.29 -34.81 -6.60
CA GLU A 438 9.33 -33.80 -6.52
C GLU A 438 9.26 -32.79 -7.68
N SER A 439 9.04 -33.27 -8.91
CA SER A 439 8.86 -32.38 -10.06
C SER A 439 7.59 -31.54 -9.95
N LEU A 440 6.46 -32.09 -9.48
CA LEU A 440 5.24 -31.32 -9.20
C LEU A 440 5.43 -30.26 -8.10
N ARG A 441 6.23 -30.54 -7.06
CA ARG A 441 6.61 -29.52 -6.05
C ARG A 441 7.39 -28.38 -6.69
N LYS A 442 8.30 -28.67 -7.61
CA LYS A 442 9.08 -27.65 -8.33
C LYS A 442 8.19 -26.80 -9.23
N VAL A 443 7.30 -27.43 -10.00
CA VAL A 443 6.30 -26.76 -10.83
C VAL A 443 5.44 -25.81 -9.99
N LEU A 444 4.94 -26.27 -8.85
CA LEU A 444 4.09 -25.45 -7.98
C LEU A 444 4.82 -24.23 -7.42
N ARG A 445 6.12 -24.36 -7.07
CA ARG A 445 6.95 -23.23 -6.66
C ARG A 445 7.17 -22.21 -7.78
N GLU A 446 7.33 -22.67 -9.03
CA GLU A 446 7.44 -21.78 -10.20
C GLU A 446 6.13 -21.00 -10.41
N ILE A 447 4.97 -21.68 -10.35
CA ILE A 447 3.65 -21.03 -10.46
C ILE A 447 3.42 -20.03 -9.32
N ASP A 448 3.75 -20.39 -8.08
CA ASP A 448 3.62 -19.47 -6.93
C ASP A 448 4.50 -18.23 -7.07
N ALA A 449 5.71 -18.37 -7.61
CA ALA A 449 6.61 -17.24 -7.87
C ALA A 449 6.04 -16.31 -8.95
N ASP A 450 5.45 -16.87 -10.02
CA ASP A 450 4.82 -16.10 -11.09
C ASP A 450 3.57 -15.35 -10.59
N ILE A 451 2.73 -16.00 -9.78
CA ILE A 451 1.57 -15.36 -9.13
C ILE A 451 2.04 -14.21 -8.25
N ALA A 452 3.00 -14.45 -7.36
CA ALA A 452 3.50 -13.41 -6.45
C ALA A 452 4.11 -12.22 -7.20
N LYS A 453 4.78 -12.48 -8.34
CA LYS A 453 5.32 -11.43 -9.20
C LYS A 453 4.21 -10.59 -9.82
N LEU A 454 3.18 -11.22 -10.40
CA LEU A 454 2.05 -10.52 -11.01
C LEU A 454 1.19 -9.76 -10.00
N GLU A 455 0.93 -10.34 -8.83
CA GLU A 455 0.22 -9.68 -7.74
C GLU A 455 0.97 -8.42 -7.27
N LYS A 456 2.31 -8.50 -7.17
CA LYS A 456 3.15 -7.34 -6.84
C LYS A 456 3.11 -6.26 -7.93
N GLU A 457 3.24 -6.65 -9.20
CA GLU A 457 3.13 -5.69 -10.31
C GLU A 457 1.75 -5.03 -10.36
N GLN A 458 0.68 -5.78 -10.04
CA GLN A 458 -0.67 -5.25 -9.93
C GLN A 458 -0.80 -4.28 -8.76
N SER A 459 -0.27 -4.64 -7.57
CA SER A 459 -0.34 -3.76 -6.40
C SER A 459 0.39 -2.44 -6.63
N ASP A 460 1.60 -2.48 -7.21
CA ASP A 460 2.40 -1.29 -7.50
C ASP A 460 1.68 -0.37 -8.51
N LYS A 461 1.05 -0.94 -9.55
CA LYS A 461 0.24 -0.19 -10.51
C LYS A 461 -1.02 0.40 -9.89
N HIS A 462 -1.71 -0.35 -9.03
CA HIS A 462 -2.91 0.10 -8.35
C HIS A 462 -2.60 1.22 -7.35
N GLU A 463 -1.51 1.12 -6.59
CA GLU A 463 -1.03 2.20 -5.72
C GLU A 463 -0.69 3.47 -6.53
N ALA A 464 -0.03 3.31 -7.67
CA ALA A 464 0.25 4.43 -8.57
C ALA A 464 -1.04 5.06 -9.13
N ALA A 465 -2.06 4.28 -9.45
CA ALA A 465 -3.35 4.77 -9.96
C ALA A 465 -4.21 5.44 -8.89
N LYS A 466 -4.06 5.05 -7.62
CA LYS A 466 -4.81 5.57 -6.47
C LYS A 466 -4.37 6.98 -6.05
N LEU A 467 -3.14 7.38 -6.38
CA LEU A 467 -2.64 8.72 -6.09
C LEU A 467 -3.53 9.81 -6.73
N ASP A 468 -3.83 10.85 -5.97
CA ASP A 468 -4.58 12.00 -6.47
C ASP A 468 -3.66 12.91 -7.31
N TYR A 469 -3.79 12.82 -8.64
CA TYR A 469 -3.08 13.67 -9.60
C TYR A 469 -3.80 15.00 -9.87
N GLY A 470 -4.76 15.39 -9.03
CA GLY A 470 -5.55 16.59 -9.15
C GLY A 470 -6.61 16.54 -10.26
N PRO A 471 -7.21 17.69 -10.61
CA PRO A 471 -8.31 17.74 -11.56
C PRO A 471 -7.86 17.24 -12.94
N ASP A 472 -8.71 16.39 -13.54
CA ASP A 472 -8.47 15.70 -14.82
C ASP A 472 -7.22 14.79 -14.82
N ARG A 473 -6.67 14.48 -13.64
CA ARG A 473 -5.37 13.80 -13.46
C ARG A 473 -4.22 14.48 -14.20
N ALA A 474 -4.35 15.77 -14.50
CA ALA A 474 -3.45 16.49 -15.40
C ALA A 474 -1.99 16.48 -14.92
N TYR A 475 -1.78 16.54 -13.61
CA TYR A 475 -0.43 16.55 -13.04
C TYR A 475 0.28 15.19 -13.14
N PHE A 476 -0.39 14.12 -13.57
CA PHE A 476 0.24 12.83 -13.85
C PHE A 476 1.44 12.97 -14.79
N ALA A 477 1.35 13.88 -15.77
CA ALA A 477 2.43 14.16 -16.73
C ALA A 477 3.73 14.71 -16.09
N LEU A 478 3.70 15.12 -14.81
CA LEU A 478 4.87 15.55 -14.04
C LEU A 478 5.46 14.44 -13.17
N LYS A 479 4.76 13.32 -12.95
CA LYS A 479 5.18 12.26 -12.02
C LYS A 479 6.59 11.74 -12.32
N ASP A 480 6.91 11.57 -13.59
CA ASP A 480 8.20 11.01 -14.03
C ASP A 480 9.20 12.10 -14.49
N LYS A 481 8.83 13.38 -14.37
CA LYS A 481 9.67 14.52 -14.76
C LYS A 481 10.18 15.25 -13.51
N CYS A 482 11.48 15.53 -13.48
CA CYS A 482 12.08 16.37 -12.44
C CYS A 482 12.57 17.69 -13.06
N ILE A 483 12.24 18.80 -12.40
CA ILE A 483 12.62 20.15 -12.78
C ILE A 483 13.78 20.57 -11.90
N GLU A 484 14.86 21.07 -12.50
CA GLU A 484 16.05 21.52 -11.78
C GLU A 484 16.34 22.98 -12.11
N LYS A 485 16.59 23.80 -11.09
CA LYS A 485 17.00 25.20 -11.27
C LYS A 485 17.96 25.60 -10.16
N ARG A 486 18.99 26.35 -10.55
CA ARG A 486 19.91 26.97 -9.60
C ARG A 486 19.37 28.34 -9.20
N ILE A 487 19.08 28.53 -7.92
CA ILE A 487 18.58 29.78 -7.35
C ILE A 487 19.56 30.18 -6.25
N GLU A 488 20.07 31.41 -6.36
CA GLU A 488 21.20 31.89 -5.54
C GLU A 488 22.42 30.94 -5.63
N LYS A 489 22.75 30.29 -4.51
CA LYS A 489 23.91 29.41 -4.39
C LYS A 489 23.57 27.92 -4.46
N TYR A 490 22.29 27.55 -4.40
CA TYR A 490 21.84 26.17 -4.28
C TYR A 490 21.16 25.67 -5.57
N GLN A 491 21.30 24.38 -5.86
CA GLN A 491 20.57 23.70 -6.92
C GLN A 491 19.33 23.02 -6.33
N TYR A 492 18.15 23.48 -6.74
CA TYR A 492 16.89 22.87 -6.34
C TYR A 492 16.46 21.86 -7.39
N LYS A 493 16.02 20.70 -6.92
CA LYS A 493 15.44 19.63 -7.73
C LYS A 493 14.05 19.31 -7.20
N PHE A 494 13.04 19.52 -8.04
CA PHE A 494 11.66 19.22 -7.75
C PHE A 494 11.22 18.03 -8.61
N CYS A 495 10.76 16.94 -7.99
CA CYS A 495 10.11 15.83 -8.67
C CYS A 495 8.66 15.70 -8.15
N ALA A 496 7.67 15.91 -9.02
CA ALA A 496 6.27 15.86 -8.61
C ALA A 496 5.89 14.45 -8.12
N PHE A 497 5.10 14.36 -7.05
CA PHE A 497 4.71 13.10 -6.38
C PHE A 497 5.88 12.25 -5.84
N GLY A 498 7.11 12.74 -5.94
CA GLY A 498 8.34 12.10 -5.46
C GLY A 498 8.94 12.85 -4.27
N ASP A 499 10.14 13.37 -4.45
CA ASP A 499 10.87 14.15 -3.45
C ASP A 499 11.40 15.48 -4.00
N VAL A 500 11.62 16.42 -3.08
CA VAL A 500 12.22 17.74 -3.34
C VAL A 500 13.56 17.81 -2.63
N LYS A 501 14.59 18.27 -3.34
CA LYS A 501 15.97 18.34 -2.84
C LYS A 501 16.59 19.71 -3.07
N GLN A 502 17.46 20.08 -2.15
CA GLN A 502 18.40 21.19 -2.24
C GLN A 502 19.80 20.58 -2.24
N ASP A 503 20.48 20.61 -3.38
CA ASP A 503 21.71 19.86 -3.63
C ASP A 503 21.55 18.37 -3.25
N HIS A 504 22.22 17.94 -2.18
CA HIS A 504 22.12 16.58 -1.62
C HIS A 504 21.12 16.48 -0.46
N THR A 505 20.64 17.60 0.06
CA THR A 505 19.74 17.67 1.22
C THR A 505 18.31 17.44 0.78
N LYS A 506 17.63 16.46 1.39
CA LYS A 506 16.21 16.22 1.14
C LYS A 506 15.36 17.24 1.87
N LEU A 507 14.57 18.03 1.16
CA LEU A 507 13.65 18.98 1.75
C LEU A 507 12.32 18.34 2.12
N GLY A 508 11.84 17.36 1.36
CA GLY A 508 10.59 16.65 1.67
C GLY A 508 10.26 15.53 0.68
N LYS A 509 9.33 14.66 1.07
CA LYS A 509 8.65 13.66 0.24
C LYS A 509 7.19 14.07 0.10
N TRP A 510 6.58 13.76 -1.05
CA TRP A 510 5.16 14.01 -1.30
C TRP A 510 4.30 13.46 -0.15
N ASP A 511 3.47 14.34 0.43
CA ASP A 511 2.59 14.03 1.57
C ASP A 511 1.11 14.34 1.27
N GLY A 512 0.81 14.97 0.12
CA GLY A 512 -0.54 15.24 -0.36
C GLY A 512 -0.74 16.68 -0.81
N TRP A 513 -1.95 16.99 -1.25
CA TRP A 513 -2.38 18.35 -1.55
C TRP A 513 -2.60 19.16 -0.26
N ALA A 514 -2.42 20.48 -0.33
CA ALA A 514 -2.75 21.34 0.80
C ALA A 514 -4.27 21.39 1.01
N ALA A 515 -4.70 21.50 2.27
CA ALA A 515 -6.09 21.82 2.58
C ALA A 515 -6.37 23.26 2.11
N GLY A 516 -7.54 23.48 1.51
CA GLY A 516 -8.02 24.83 1.22
C GLY A 516 -8.36 25.61 2.48
N ASP A 517 -8.72 26.88 2.30
CA ASP A 517 -9.06 27.78 3.41
C ASP A 517 -10.12 27.15 4.34
N GLU A 518 -9.93 27.35 5.65
CA GLU A 518 -10.62 26.69 6.80
C GLU A 518 -12.17 26.74 6.77
N SER A 519 -12.78 27.40 5.78
CA SER A 519 -14.23 27.52 5.60
C SER A 519 -14.86 26.51 4.64
N THR A 520 -14.08 25.76 3.87
CA THR A 520 -14.60 24.69 2.99
C THR A 520 -13.67 23.49 2.99
N ASP A 521 -14.22 22.27 3.13
CA ASP A 521 -13.51 20.97 3.00
C ASP A 521 -12.94 20.71 1.58
N LYS A 522 -12.61 21.76 0.82
CA LYS A 522 -12.08 21.68 -0.53
C LYS A 522 -10.57 21.56 -0.48
N VAL A 523 -10.05 20.59 -1.23
CA VAL A 523 -8.62 20.39 -1.43
C VAL A 523 -8.11 21.38 -2.47
N ASP A 524 -7.01 22.06 -2.16
CA ASP A 524 -6.38 23.03 -3.06
C ASP A 524 -5.37 22.33 -3.98
N HIS A 525 -5.80 21.98 -5.19
CA HIS A 525 -4.95 21.36 -6.23
C HIS A 525 -3.95 22.32 -6.90
N THR A 526 -3.72 23.49 -6.30
CA THR A 526 -2.68 24.46 -6.68
C THR A 526 -1.49 24.41 -5.72
N LYS A 527 -1.61 23.76 -4.57
CA LYS A 527 -0.57 23.71 -3.53
C LYS A 527 -0.23 22.27 -3.17
N MET A 528 1.01 21.89 -3.44
CA MET A 528 1.56 20.57 -3.18
C MET A 528 2.35 20.58 -1.88
N ARG A 529 2.05 19.66 -0.94
CA ARG A 529 2.72 19.57 0.36
C ARG A 529 3.76 18.45 0.35
N PHE A 530 4.98 18.80 0.72
CA PHE A 530 6.08 17.86 0.93
C PHE A 530 6.55 17.92 2.37
N SER A 531 6.55 16.78 3.05
CA SER A 531 6.95 16.66 4.46
C SER A 531 7.96 15.53 4.64
N LYS A 532 8.38 15.23 5.88
CA LYS A 532 9.34 14.14 6.18
C LYS A 532 10.67 14.33 5.43
N GLY A 533 11.14 15.58 5.40
CA GLY A 533 12.47 15.94 4.90
C GLY A 533 13.58 15.56 5.86
N GLN A 534 14.82 15.82 5.46
CA GLN A 534 15.98 15.60 6.32
C GLN A 534 15.89 16.52 7.55
N ARG A 535 16.13 15.97 8.74
CA ARG A 535 16.03 16.72 10.00
C ARG A 535 16.99 17.91 10.03
N CYS A 536 16.44 19.06 10.43
CA CYS A 536 17.17 20.30 10.56
C CYS A 536 17.91 20.36 11.89
N TYR A 537 19.10 20.97 11.91
CA TYR A 537 19.82 21.18 13.16
C TYR A 537 19.07 22.22 14.00
N LYS A 538 18.64 21.83 15.22
CA LYS A 538 17.80 22.66 16.12
C LYS A 538 16.46 23.12 15.50
N GLY A 539 15.99 22.46 14.46
CA GLY A 539 14.74 22.78 13.79
C GLY A 539 13.82 21.57 13.64
N PRO A 540 12.63 21.77 13.04
CA PRO A 540 11.75 20.68 12.67
C PRO A 540 12.37 19.83 11.55
N GLU A 541 11.69 18.75 11.18
CA GLU A 541 11.98 18.11 9.90
C GLU A 541 11.69 19.09 8.77
N ARG A 542 12.56 19.11 7.76
CA ARG A 542 12.35 20.00 6.62
C ARG A 542 11.01 19.70 5.94
N SER A 543 10.34 20.75 5.50
CA SER A 543 9.11 20.67 4.73
C SER A 543 9.09 21.75 3.64
N VAL A 544 8.36 21.49 2.57
CA VAL A 544 8.20 22.42 1.45
C VAL A 544 6.74 22.50 1.07
N LEU A 545 6.24 23.72 0.92
CA LEU A 545 4.96 23.99 0.25
C LEU A 545 5.24 24.49 -1.16
N VAL A 546 4.74 23.77 -2.16
CA VAL A 546 4.99 24.06 -3.57
C VAL A 546 3.72 24.64 -4.20
N HIS A 547 3.80 25.86 -4.73
CA HIS A 547 2.73 26.59 -5.38
C HIS A 547 2.83 26.41 -6.89
N LEU A 548 1.81 25.80 -7.49
CA LEU A 548 1.72 25.61 -8.93
C LEU A 548 1.00 26.80 -9.55
N GLN A 549 1.71 27.54 -10.40
CA GLN A 549 1.19 28.67 -11.17
C GLN A 549 1.10 28.33 -12.65
N CYS A 550 0.11 28.89 -13.32
CA CYS A 550 -0.03 28.72 -14.77
C CYS A 550 1.16 29.35 -15.50
N GLY A 551 1.84 28.56 -16.33
CA GLY A 551 2.96 29.00 -17.14
C GLY A 551 3.05 28.24 -18.46
N LYS A 552 3.92 28.68 -19.36
CA LYS A 552 4.12 28.00 -20.65
C LYS A 552 5.00 26.75 -20.53
N GLU A 553 6.03 26.87 -19.71
CA GLU A 553 7.07 25.86 -19.48
C GLU A 553 7.08 25.44 -18.03
N ASP A 554 7.67 24.26 -17.77
CA ASP A 554 7.76 23.71 -16.43
C ASP A 554 9.07 24.17 -15.80
N GLU A 555 9.04 25.21 -14.96
CA GLU A 555 10.23 25.77 -14.31
C GLU A 555 9.97 26.22 -12.86
N ILE A 556 11.04 26.27 -12.05
CA ILE A 556 10.97 26.84 -10.70
C ILE A 556 11.09 28.36 -10.82
N LEU A 557 10.15 29.13 -10.29
CA LEU A 557 10.20 30.60 -10.33
C LEU A 557 10.96 31.17 -9.13
N SER A 558 10.55 30.82 -7.92
CA SER A 558 11.15 31.28 -6.67
C SER A 558 11.20 30.17 -5.63
N VAL A 559 12.14 30.30 -4.68
CA VAL A 559 12.24 29.47 -3.49
C VAL A 559 12.56 30.39 -2.32
N ASP A 560 11.68 30.41 -1.34
CA ASP A 560 11.73 31.29 -0.19
C ASP A 560 11.73 30.43 1.09
N GLU A 561 12.51 30.82 2.11
CA GLU A 561 12.54 30.13 3.43
C GLU A 561 11.92 31.07 4.49
N PRO A 562 10.58 31.14 4.60
CA PRO A 562 9.91 32.05 5.53
C PRO A 562 10.19 31.74 7.00
N SER A 563 10.52 30.48 7.33
CA SER A 563 10.94 30.08 8.67
C SER A 563 11.95 28.93 8.61
N THR A 564 12.73 28.76 9.67
CA THR A 564 13.83 27.79 9.72
C THR A 564 13.37 26.40 9.27
N CYS A 565 13.96 25.92 8.17
CA CYS A 565 13.69 24.61 7.57
C CYS A 565 12.26 24.39 7.05
N VAL A 566 11.50 25.46 6.83
CA VAL A 566 10.22 25.45 6.12
C VAL A 566 10.37 26.31 4.88
N TYR A 567 10.17 25.69 3.72
CA TYR A 567 10.36 26.33 2.42
C TYR A 567 9.03 26.54 1.70
N GLU A 568 8.94 27.62 0.93
CA GLU A 568 7.87 27.90 -0.01
C GLU A 568 8.50 28.00 -1.40
N MET A 569 7.96 27.26 -2.37
CA MET A 569 8.51 27.19 -3.72
C MET A 569 7.40 27.46 -4.73
N THR A 570 7.65 28.34 -5.69
CA THR A 570 6.71 28.62 -6.77
C THR A 570 7.19 27.95 -8.05
N ILE A 571 6.34 27.17 -8.70
CA ILE A 571 6.63 26.46 -9.94
C ILE A 571 5.62 26.90 -11.00
N SER A 572 6.12 27.31 -12.15
CA SER A 572 5.28 27.53 -13.32
C SER A 572 5.11 26.21 -14.08
N THR A 573 3.88 25.92 -14.50
CA THR A 573 3.59 24.75 -15.34
C THR A 573 2.34 24.99 -16.17
N ALA A 574 2.33 24.49 -17.39
CA ALA A 574 1.15 24.52 -18.26
C ALA A 574 -0.02 23.75 -17.66
N LEU A 575 0.27 22.73 -16.84
CA LEU A 575 -0.74 21.91 -16.22
C LEU A 575 -1.51 22.65 -15.13
N ALA A 576 -1.02 23.77 -14.59
CA ALA A 576 -1.78 24.58 -13.63
C ALA A 576 -2.79 25.54 -14.30
N CYS A 577 -2.74 25.68 -15.64
CA CYS A 577 -3.66 26.51 -16.40
C CYS A 577 -5.04 25.85 -16.49
N THR A 578 -5.90 26.08 -15.50
CA THR A 578 -7.28 25.55 -15.49
C THR A 578 -8.25 26.47 -16.22
N THR A 579 -9.46 25.97 -16.49
CA THR A 579 -10.56 26.79 -17.05
C THR A 579 -10.88 28.02 -16.20
N LYS A 580 -10.74 27.91 -14.87
CA LYS A 580 -10.92 29.03 -13.93
C LYS A 580 -9.88 30.12 -14.14
N VAL A 581 -8.60 29.75 -14.27
CA VAL A 581 -7.49 30.69 -14.48
C VAL A 581 -7.64 31.40 -15.82
N LEU A 582 -8.02 30.65 -16.88
CA LEU A 582 -8.29 31.23 -18.19
C LEU A 582 -9.45 32.21 -18.18
N ALA A 583 -10.56 31.86 -17.51
CA ALA A 583 -11.71 32.76 -17.37
C ALA A 583 -11.36 34.02 -16.55
N GLN A 584 -10.49 33.92 -15.54
CA GLN A 584 -10.02 35.06 -14.77
C GLN A 584 -9.15 35.99 -15.63
N ALA A 585 -8.16 35.46 -16.34
CA ALA A 585 -7.32 36.27 -17.22
C ALA A 585 -8.13 36.96 -18.35
N GLN A 586 -9.16 36.30 -18.89
CA GLN A 586 -10.07 36.92 -19.86
C GLN A 586 -10.88 38.06 -19.25
N LYS A 587 -11.35 37.91 -18.00
CA LYS A 587 -12.05 38.99 -17.28
C LYS A 587 -11.13 40.16 -17.02
N ASP A 588 -9.87 39.92 -16.67
CA ASP A 588 -8.89 40.97 -16.40
C ASP A 588 -8.59 41.79 -17.67
N VAL A 589 -8.37 41.12 -18.82
CA VAL A 589 -8.22 41.82 -20.11
C VAL A 589 -9.50 42.55 -20.48
N ALA A 590 -10.68 41.92 -20.33
CA ALA A 590 -11.95 42.57 -20.63
C ALA A 590 -12.17 43.82 -19.77
N PHE A 591 -11.81 43.75 -18.48
CA PHE A 591 -11.84 44.87 -17.55
C PHE A 591 -11.00 46.03 -18.06
N TRP A 592 -9.73 45.78 -18.40
CA TRP A 592 -8.82 46.83 -18.87
C TRP A 592 -9.10 47.32 -20.30
N SER A 593 -9.75 46.51 -21.14
CA SER A 593 -10.10 46.88 -22.52
C SER A 593 -11.34 47.77 -22.65
N ARG A 594 -12.20 47.80 -21.62
CA ARG A 594 -13.35 48.72 -21.60
C ARG A 594 -12.80 50.13 -21.48
N ALA A 595 -13.04 50.95 -22.49
CA ALA A 595 -12.87 52.40 -22.37
C ALA A 595 -13.80 52.85 -21.23
N HIS A 596 -13.19 53.27 -20.12
CA HIS A 596 -13.88 53.95 -19.04
C HIS A 596 -13.93 55.44 -19.36
#